data_AF-A0A5J5WTY7-F1
#
_entry.id   AF-A0A5J5WTY7-F1
#
_cell.length_a   1.000
_cell.length_b   1.000
_cell.length_c   1.000
_cell.angle_alpha   90.00
_cell.angle_beta   90.00
_cell.angle_gamma   90.00
#
_symmetry.space_group_name_H-M   'P 1'
#
loop_
_entity.id
_entity.type
_entity.pdbx_description
1 polymer ?
#
loop_
_entity_poly.entity_id
_entity_poly.type
_entity_poly.pdbx_seq_one_letter_code
_entity_poly.pdbx_strand_id
1 'polypeptide(L)'
;MMCYQLAQDLGKAFSDRAIFQTFVDAETTLPAGSLKDVLGTLRSLYALICIEDVSFLQYGYLSVDNGANARREITKLCTELRPHALALVSSFGIPDAFLGPIAFNWIEANAWSSV
;
A
#
# COMPACT_ATOMS: atom_id res chain seq x y z
N MET A 1 -17.34 28.18 -0.53
CA MET A 1 -17.12 26.72 -0.61
C MET A 1 -15.86 26.54 -1.44
N MET A 2 -14.79 26.12 -0.76
CA MET A 2 -13.48 26.77 -0.90
C MET A 2 -12.58 26.08 -1.93
N CYS A 3 -11.97 26.84 -2.83
CA CYS A 3 -11.05 26.35 -3.86
C CYS A 3 -9.86 25.53 -3.32
N TYR A 4 -9.48 25.68 -2.04
CA TYR A 4 -8.39 24.91 -1.44
C TYR A 4 -8.68 23.41 -1.41
N GLN A 5 -9.94 22.99 -1.22
CA GLN A 5 -10.28 21.58 -1.14
C GLN A 5 -10.07 20.90 -2.49
N LEU A 6 -10.52 21.55 -3.57
CA LEU A 6 -10.31 21.09 -4.93
C LEU A 6 -8.82 21.04 -5.29
N ALA A 7 -8.04 22.03 -4.88
CA ALA A 7 -6.59 22.04 -5.09
C ALA A 7 -5.89 20.90 -4.33
N GLN A 8 -6.32 20.61 -3.10
CA GLN A 8 -5.81 19.50 -2.30
C GLN A 8 -6.15 18.15 -2.95
N ASP A 9 -7.40 17.95 -3.37
CA ASP A 9 -7.85 16.71 -4.00
C ASP A 9 -7.10 16.48 -5.32
N LEU A 10 -6.90 17.54 -6.12
CA LEU A 10 -6.08 17.49 -7.33
C LEU A 10 -4.63 17.11 -7.03
N GLY A 11 -4.02 17.72 -6.01
CA GLY A 11 -2.65 17.43 -5.60
C GLY A 11 -2.47 15.98 -5.15
N LYS A 12 -3.45 15.44 -4.41
CA LYS A 12 -3.49 14.03 -3.99
C LYS A 12 -3.58 13.11 -5.21
N ALA A 13 -4.57 13.31 -6.08
CA ALA A 13 -4.77 12.48 -7.27
C ALA A 13 -3.56 12.51 -8.23
N PHE A 14 -2.92 13.67 -8.39
CA PHE A 14 -1.68 13.79 -9.17
C PHE A 14 -0.55 12.97 -8.54
N SER A 15 -0.36 13.08 -7.22
CA SER A 15 0.68 12.36 -6.49
C SER A 15 0.45 10.84 -6.56
N ASP A 16 -0.77 10.38 -6.35
CA ASP A 16 -1.14 8.96 -6.43
C ASP A 16 -0.83 8.39 -7.81
N ARG A 17 -1.19 9.13 -8.88
CA ARG A 17 -0.87 8.75 -10.25
C ARG A 17 0.65 8.72 -10.50
N ALA A 18 1.40 9.69 -9.99
CA ALA A 18 2.85 9.75 -10.17
C ALA A 18 3.57 8.59 -9.47
N ILE A 19 3.14 8.25 -8.24
CA ILE A 19 3.65 7.11 -7.49
C ILE A 19 3.32 5.80 -8.23
N PHE A 20 2.08 5.63 -8.69
CA PHE A 20 1.69 4.44 -9.45
C PHE A 20 2.50 4.27 -10.73
N GLN A 21 2.71 5.36 -11.48
CA GLN A 21 3.52 5.33 -12.69
C GLN A 21 4.96 4.91 -12.39
N THR A 22 5.56 5.45 -11.32
CA THR A 22 6.90 5.06 -10.87
C THR A 22 6.98 3.56 -10.55
N PHE A 23 5.92 3.01 -9.95
CA PHE A 23 5.82 1.59 -9.66
C PHE A 23 5.78 0.73 -10.94
N VAL A 24 4.95 1.11 -11.91
CA VAL A 24 4.87 0.45 -13.23
C VAL A 24 6.23 0.50 -13.93
N ASP A 25 6.84 1.67 -13.99
CA ASP A 25 8.12 1.86 -14.67
C ASP A 25 9.19 0.97 -14.04
N ALA A 26 9.30 0.96 -12.70
CA ALA A 26 10.21 0.07 -11.98
C ALA A 26 9.93 -1.41 -12.25
N GLU A 27 8.67 -1.87 -12.19
CA GLU A 27 8.28 -3.26 -12.46
C GLU A 27 8.63 -3.69 -13.90
N THR A 28 8.45 -2.81 -14.88
CA THR A 28 8.72 -3.13 -16.29
C THR A 28 10.19 -3.38 -16.57
N THR A 29 11.11 -2.77 -15.81
CA THR A 29 12.56 -3.00 -15.93
C THR A 29 13.00 -4.37 -15.43
N LEU A 30 12.18 -5.05 -14.63
CA LEU A 30 12.55 -6.33 -14.02
C LEU A 30 12.33 -7.49 -15.00
N PRO A 31 13.27 -8.48 -15.01
CA PRO A 31 13.06 -9.73 -15.72
C PRO A 31 11.92 -10.54 -15.09
N ALA A 32 11.34 -11.47 -15.84
CA ALA A 32 10.34 -12.38 -15.32
C ALA A 32 10.91 -13.21 -14.15
N GLY A 33 10.16 -13.33 -13.06
CA GLY A 33 10.58 -14.06 -11.87
C GLY A 33 9.81 -13.62 -10.62
N SER A 34 10.08 -14.29 -9.51
CA SER A 34 9.36 -14.12 -8.24
C SER A 34 9.36 -12.69 -7.71
N LEU A 35 10.45 -11.93 -7.90
CA LEU A 35 10.52 -10.54 -7.50
C LEU A 35 9.53 -9.66 -8.28
N LYS A 36 9.43 -9.88 -9.60
CA LYS A 36 8.49 -9.14 -10.45
C LYS A 36 7.05 -9.48 -10.07
N ASP A 37 6.77 -10.74 -9.77
CA ASP A 37 5.43 -11.17 -9.35
C ASP A 37 5.01 -10.50 -8.04
N VAL A 38 5.88 -10.51 -7.01
CA VAL A 38 5.59 -9.87 -5.71
C VAL A 38 5.42 -8.36 -5.85
N LEU A 39 6.27 -7.70 -6.64
CA LEU A 39 6.12 -6.26 -6.91
C LEU A 39 4.88 -5.95 -7.75
N GLY A 40 4.50 -6.81 -8.69
CA GLY A 40 3.25 -6.69 -9.44
C GLY A 40 2.01 -6.81 -8.53
N THR A 41 2.06 -7.68 -7.53
CA THR A 41 1.02 -7.78 -6.48
C THR A 41 0.95 -6.50 -5.65
N LEU A 42 2.09 -5.95 -5.22
CA LEU A 42 2.15 -4.67 -4.49
C LEU A 42 1.62 -3.50 -5.33
N ARG A 43 2.00 -3.42 -6.61
CA ARG A 43 1.50 -2.42 -7.55
C ARG A 43 -0.02 -2.49 -7.67
N SER A 44 -0.55 -3.70 -7.81
CA SER A 44 -1.98 -3.93 -7.95
C SER A 44 -2.74 -3.56 -6.68
N LEU A 45 -2.18 -3.87 -5.50
CA LEU A 45 -2.71 -3.46 -4.21
C LEU A 45 -2.75 -1.93 -4.09
N TYR A 46 -1.66 -1.24 -4.45
CA TYR A 46 -1.61 0.22 -4.42
C TYR A 46 -2.67 0.85 -5.34
N ALA A 47 -2.80 0.35 -6.57
CA ALA A 47 -3.82 0.81 -7.50
C ALA A 47 -5.24 0.65 -6.95
N LEU A 48 -5.55 -0.52 -6.36
CA LEU A 48 -6.87 -0.80 -5.80
C LEU A 48 -7.20 0.12 -4.63
N ILE A 49 -6.22 0.42 -3.76
CA ILE A 49 -6.39 1.37 -2.64
C ILE A 49 -6.67 2.78 -3.17
N CYS A 50 -5.97 3.22 -4.22
CA CYS A 50 -6.21 4.54 -4.82
C CYS A 50 -7.62 4.67 -5.43
N ILE A 51 -8.12 3.62 -6.11
CA ILE A 51 -9.46 3.66 -6.73
C ILE A 51 -10.62 3.43 -5.74
N GLU A 52 -10.32 2.97 -4.51
CA GLU A 52 -11.33 2.85 -3.45
C GLU A 52 -11.80 4.22 -2.93
N ASP A 53 -11.14 5.31 -3.33
CA ASP A 53 -11.53 6.68 -2.96
C ASP A 53 -12.99 6.96 -3.39
N VAL A 54 -13.77 7.54 -2.48
CA VAL A 54 -15.20 7.83 -2.65
C VAL A 54 -15.48 8.66 -3.91
N SER A 55 -14.51 9.47 -4.33
CA SER A 55 -14.61 10.30 -5.53
C SER A 55 -14.93 9.47 -6.79
N PHE A 56 -14.38 8.26 -6.92
CA PHE A 56 -14.62 7.41 -8.09
C PHE A 56 -16.07 6.89 -8.16
N LEU A 57 -16.69 6.64 -7.00
CA LEU A 57 -18.12 6.31 -6.91
C LEU A 57 -18.99 7.55 -7.13
N GLN A 58 -18.63 8.68 -6.52
CA GLN A 58 -19.39 9.92 -6.58
C GLN A 58 -19.55 10.44 -8.01
N TYR A 59 -18.49 10.36 -8.81
CA TYR A 59 -18.50 10.80 -10.21
C TYR A 59 -18.87 9.69 -11.21
N GLY A 60 -19.22 8.49 -10.73
CA GLY A 60 -19.69 7.38 -11.58
C GLY A 60 -18.60 6.68 -12.40
N TYR A 61 -17.33 6.90 -12.10
CA TYR A 61 -16.22 6.14 -12.71
C TYR A 61 -16.17 4.69 -12.23
N LEU A 62 -16.72 4.42 -11.05
CA LEU A 62 -16.85 3.10 -10.46
C LEU A 62 -18.30 2.87 -10.04
N SER A 63 -18.85 1.68 -10.29
CA SER A 63 -20.14 1.29 -9.72
C SER A 63 -19.97 0.84 -8.27
N VAL A 64 -21.07 0.84 -7.50
CA VAL A 64 -21.07 0.34 -6.11
C VAL A 64 -20.61 -1.13 -6.06
N ASP A 65 -21.05 -1.95 -7.01
CA ASP A 65 -20.64 -3.35 -7.12
C ASP A 65 -19.15 -3.49 -7.40
N ASN A 66 -18.61 -2.67 -8.30
CA ASN A 66 -17.17 -2.65 -8.59
C ASN A 66 -16.35 -2.17 -7.39
N GLY A 67 -16.88 -1.23 -6.60
CA GLY A 67 -16.25 -0.81 -5.34
C GLY A 67 -16.23 -1.92 -4.29
N ALA A 68 -17.33 -2.67 -4.16
CA ALA A 68 -17.36 -3.85 -3.32
C ALA A 68 -16.37 -4.94 -3.80
N ASN A 69 -16.22 -5.10 -5.12
CA ASN A 69 -15.24 -6.01 -5.70
C ASN A 69 -13.81 -5.57 -5.41
N ALA A 70 -13.49 -4.28 -5.57
CA ALA A 70 -12.18 -3.73 -5.26
C ALA A 70 -11.77 -4.03 -3.81
N ARG A 71 -12.67 -3.82 -2.84
CA ARG A 71 -12.42 -4.18 -1.43
C ARG A 71 -12.13 -5.67 -1.19
N ARG A 72 -12.85 -6.55 -1.90
CA ARG A 72 -12.59 -7.99 -1.83
C ARG A 72 -11.23 -8.35 -2.40
N GLU A 73 -10.85 -7.77 -3.52
CA GLU A 73 -9.54 -7.96 -4.13
C GLU A 73 -8.42 -7.40 -3.25
N ILE A 74 -8.59 -6.23 -2.62
CA ILE A 74 -7.62 -5.70 -1.62
C ILE A 74 -7.35 -6.75 -0.52
N THR A 75 -8.42 -7.33 0.04
CA THR A 75 -8.30 -8.34 1.10
C THR A 75 -7.56 -9.60 0.62
N LYS A 76 -7.83 -10.02 -0.62
CA LYS A 76 -7.16 -11.16 -1.25
C LYS A 76 -5.68 -10.88 -1.48
N LEU A 77 -5.34 -9.74 -2.08
CA LEU A 77 -3.95 -9.34 -2.31
C LEU A 77 -3.16 -9.19 -1.01
N CYS A 78 -3.78 -8.66 0.06
CA CYS A 78 -3.17 -8.63 1.40
C CYS A 78 -2.87 -10.03 1.94
N THR A 79 -3.71 -11.02 1.62
CA THR A 79 -3.51 -12.42 2.01
C THR A 79 -2.36 -13.05 1.21
N GLU A 80 -2.29 -12.79 -0.09
CA GLU A 80 -1.20 -13.23 -0.97
C GLU A 80 0.15 -12.61 -0.59
N LEU A 81 0.15 -11.34 -0.16
CA LEU A 81 1.35 -10.59 0.22
C LEU A 81 1.85 -10.95 1.61
N ARG A 82 0.98 -11.44 2.51
CA ARG A 82 1.30 -11.78 3.90
C ARG A 82 2.60 -12.58 4.09
N PRO A 83 2.86 -13.69 3.36
CA PRO A 83 4.10 -14.45 3.51
C PRO A 83 5.36 -13.64 3.12
N HIS A 84 5.22 -12.62 2.29
CA HIS A 84 6.32 -11.78 1.81
C HIS A 84 6.52 -10.49 2.61
N ALA A 85 5.57 -10.14 3.49
CA ALA A 85 5.56 -8.86 4.20
C ALA A 85 6.84 -8.58 4.99
N LEU A 86 7.34 -9.58 5.74
CA LEU A 86 8.59 -9.41 6.50
C LEU A 86 9.78 -9.19 5.56
N ALA A 87 9.90 -9.99 4.51
CA ALA A 87 11.01 -9.87 3.54
C ALA A 87 11.02 -8.50 2.84
N LEU A 88 9.83 -7.97 2.50
CA LEU A 88 9.68 -6.65 1.90
C LEU A 88 10.14 -5.54 2.86
N VAL A 89 9.72 -5.57 4.12
CA VAL A 89 10.13 -4.56 5.11
C VAL A 89 11.63 -4.66 5.40
N SER A 90 12.15 -5.88 5.57
CA SER A 90 13.58 -6.11 5.79
C SER A 90 14.44 -5.68 4.60
N SER A 91 13.90 -5.70 3.37
CA SER A 91 14.62 -5.26 2.17
C SER A 91 14.99 -3.78 2.16
N PHE A 92 14.34 -2.95 2.97
CA PHE A 92 14.74 -1.54 3.16
C PHE A 92 16.12 -1.39 3.82
N GLY A 93 16.65 -2.44 4.44
CA GLY A 93 18.01 -2.43 5.00
C GLY A 93 18.20 -1.45 6.15
N ILE A 94 17.12 -1.10 6.86
CA ILE A 94 17.16 -0.19 8.02
C ILE A 94 17.88 -0.91 9.16
N PRO A 95 19.00 -0.37 9.68
CA PRO A 95 19.71 -0.99 10.79
C PRO A 95 18.84 -1.04 12.07
N ASP A 96 18.95 -2.14 12.82
CA ASP A 96 18.17 -2.39 14.05
C ASP A 96 18.28 -1.27 15.09
N ALA A 97 19.42 -0.57 15.15
CA ALA A 97 19.62 0.55 16.07
C ALA A 97 18.68 1.75 15.82
N PHE A 98 18.08 1.84 14.63
CA PHE A 98 17.09 2.87 14.29
C PHE A 98 15.64 2.39 14.48
N LEU A 99 15.42 1.13 14.83
CA LEU A 99 14.10 0.56 15.02
C LEU A 99 13.65 0.70 16.49
N GLY A 100 12.36 1.01 16.67
CA GLY A 100 11.77 1.07 18.01
C GLY A 100 11.54 -0.32 18.62
N PRO A 101 11.33 -0.43 19.93
CA PRO A 101 11.12 -1.71 20.62
C PRO A 101 9.99 -2.58 20.04
N ILE A 102 8.98 -1.96 19.42
CA ILE A 102 7.86 -2.65 18.77
C ILE A 102 8.28 -3.50 17.55
N ALA A 103 9.41 -3.18 16.92
CA ALA A 103 9.94 -3.95 15.80
C ALA A 103 10.55 -5.30 16.23
N PHE A 104 10.80 -5.47 17.53
CA PHE A 104 11.41 -6.67 18.11
C PHE A 104 10.39 -7.38 19.02
N ASN A 105 10.83 -7.83 20.20
CA ASN A 105 9.95 -8.43 21.20
C ASN A 105 9.12 -7.36 21.91
N TRP A 106 8.04 -6.92 21.28
CA TRP A 106 7.14 -5.91 21.84
C TRP A 106 6.48 -6.36 23.16
N ILE A 107 6.33 -7.67 23.38
CA ILE A 107 5.75 -8.23 24.61
C ILE A 107 6.71 -7.99 25.77
N GLU A 108 7.98 -8.34 25.61
CA GLU A 108 9.02 -8.12 26.62
C GLU A 108 9.25 -6.62 26.86
N ALA A 109 9.25 -5.80 25.80
CA ALA A 109 9.41 -4.35 25.92
C ALA A 109 8.26 -3.66 26.68
N ASN A 110 7.07 -4.28 26.74
CA ASN A 110 5.90 -3.78 27.47
C ASN A 110 5.55 -4.64 28.69
N ALA A 111 6.39 -5.62 29.05
CA ALA A 111 6.20 -6.41 30.24
C ALA A 111 6.48 -5.53 31.45
N TRP A 112 5.46 -5.29 32.26
CA TRP A 112 5.62 -4.59 33.53
C TRP A 112 6.55 -5.42 34.42
N SER A 113 7.57 -4.79 35.00
CA SER A 113 8.38 -5.44 36.02
C SER A 113 7.46 -5.82 37.19
N SER A 114 7.24 -7.11 37.39
CA SER A 114 6.57 -7.64 38.59
C SER A 114 7.38 -7.19 39.79
N VAL A 115 6.90 -6.16 40.50
CA VAL A 115 7.40 -5.77 41.81
C VAL A 115 6.86 -6.75 42.84
#